data_AF-A0A645HM14-F1
#
_entry.id   AF-A0A645HM14-F1
#
_cell.length_a   1.000
_cell.length_b   1.000
_cell.length_c   1.000
_cell.angle_alpha   90.00
_cell.angle_beta   90.00
_cell.angle_gamma   90.00
#
_symmetry.space_group_name_H-M   'P 1'
#
loop_
_entity.id
_entity.type
_entity.pdbx_description
1 polymer ?
#
loop_
_entity_poly.entity_id
_entity_poly.type
_entity_poly.pdbx_seq_one_letter_code
_entity_poly.pdbx_strand_id
1 'polypeptide(L)'
;MMCAIPLTLIGIAPGFWLLNALGTDTVGGYTSPIFFTATGMIGMIALGGIVIRNSIVLLEFIQESQARGMPLREAISISGAVRFRPIMLTAITTLMGAWPITLDPIFSGLAWALIFGLAASTLFTMIVIPAIYLLISDKKEVVK
;
A
#
# COMPACT_ATOMS: atom_id res chain seq x y z
N MET A 1 -2.41 -11.09 8.85
CA MET A 1 -3.24 -9.89 8.60
C MET A 1 -2.78 -8.67 9.40
N MET A 2 -2.40 -8.81 10.67
CA MET A 2 -1.89 -7.68 11.49
C MET A 2 -0.57 -7.06 10.98
N CYS A 3 0.22 -7.76 10.16
CA CYS A 3 1.45 -7.21 9.56
C CYS A 3 1.21 -6.14 8.47
N ALA A 4 -0.01 -5.99 7.94
CA ALA A 4 -0.30 -4.98 6.92
C ALA A 4 -0.31 -3.55 7.51
N ILE A 5 -0.65 -3.40 8.79
CA ILE A 5 -0.72 -2.12 9.50
C ILE A 5 0.67 -1.50 9.73
N PRO A 6 1.71 -2.22 10.22
CA PRO A 6 3.05 -1.64 10.27
C PRO A 6 3.63 -1.41 8.88
N LEU A 7 3.25 -2.21 7.88
CA LEU A 7 3.70 -2.02 6.50
C LEU A 7 3.15 -0.72 5.87
N THR A 8 1.93 -0.30 6.22
CA THR A 8 1.40 0.99 5.76
C THR A 8 2.19 2.14 6.35
N LEU A 9 2.54 2.07 7.64
CA LEU A 9 3.43 3.04 8.30
C LEU A 9 4.81 3.11 7.62
N ILE A 10 5.39 1.96 7.27
CA ILE A 10 6.67 1.87 6.55
C ILE A 10 6.56 2.40 5.11
N GLY A 11 5.40 2.33 4.46
CA GLY A 11 5.20 2.93 3.13
C GLY A 11 4.98 4.44 3.17
N ILE A 12 4.19 4.89 4.16
CA ILE A 12 3.81 6.30 4.34
C ILE A 12 5.01 7.16 4.76
N ALA A 13 5.78 6.72 5.75
CA ALA A 13 6.87 7.51 6.34
C ALA A 13 7.98 7.92 5.35
N PRO A 14 8.54 7.02 4.51
CA PRO A 14 9.52 7.41 3.50
C PRO A 14 8.89 8.16 2.31
N GLY A 15 7.62 7.93 1.99
CA GLY A 15 6.90 8.72 0.97
C GLY A 15 6.80 10.21 1.38
N PHE A 16 6.49 10.47 2.65
CA PHE A 16 6.51 11.82 3.21
C PHE A 16 7.91 12.41 3.37
N TRP A 17 8.89 11.59 3.76
CA TRP A 17 10.30 12.03 3.81
C TRP A 17 10.86 12.38 2.42
N LEU A 18 10.50 11.61 1.39
CA LEU A 18 10.92 11.85 0.01
C LEU A 18 10.23 13.09 -0.58
N LEU A 19 8.96 13.33 -0.26
CA LEU A 19 8.27 14.59 -0.56
C LEU A 19 8.95 15.80 0.07
N ASN A 20 9.39 15.64 1.33
CA ASN A 20 10.15 16.66 2.04
C ASN A 20 11.52 16.91 1.36
N ALA A 21 12.16 15.85 0.84
CA ALA A 21 13.48 15.92 0.21
C ALA A 21 13.49 16.36 -1.28
N LEU A 22 12.47 16.01 -2.08
CA LEU A 22 12.43 16.28 -3.54
C LEU A 22 11.74 17.59 -3.91
N GLY A 23 11.12 18.27 -2.96
CA GLY A 23 10.56 19.60 -3.16
C GLY A 23 9.08 19.67 -2.81
N THR A 24 8.78 20.40 -1.74
CA THR A 24 7.88 21.55 -1.77
C THR A 24 7.83 22.14 -0.36
N ASP A 25 8.72 23.08 -0.07
CA ASP A 25 8.57 24.02 1.06
C ASP A 25 7.30 24.88 0.95
N THR A 26 6.50 24.71 -0.09
CA THR A 26 5.29 25.51 -0.35
C THR A 26 4.25 24.73 -1.16
N VAL A 27 3.18 24.30 -0.50
CA VAL A 27 1.85 24.25 -1.12
C VAL A 27 1.13 25.51 -0.68
N GLY A 28 1.06 26.53 -1.55
CA GLY A 28 0.32 27.76 -1.28
C GLY A 28 0.98 28.78 -0.34
N GLY A 29 2.31 28.80 -0.20
CA GLY A 29 3.02 29.86 0.53
C GLY A 29 3.01 29.75 2.07
N TYR A 30 2.57 28.63 2.65
CA TYR A 30 2.65 28.36 4.07
C TYR A 30 3.63 27.21 4.37
N THR A 31 4.65 27.50 5.19
CA THR A 31 5.56 26.52 5.80
C THR A 31 4.82 25.78 6.91
N SER A 32 3.96 24.84 6.53
CA SER A 32 3.35 23.91 7.48
C SER A 32 3.97 22.53 7.29
N PRO A 33 4.61 21.94 8.31
CA PRO A 33 4.98 20.54 8.26
C PRO A 33 3.71 19.72 7.99
N ILE A 34 3.60 19.16 6.78
CA ILE A 34 2.50 18.28 6.34
C ILE A 34 2.30 17.09 7.29
N PHE A 35 3.25 16.89 8.21
CA PHE A 35 3.35 15.79 9.14
C PHE A 35 2.10 15.54 10.00
N PHE A 36 1.23 16.51 10.30
CA PHE A 36 0.11 16.25 11.24
C PHE A 36 -1.09 17.20 11.07
N THR A 37 -1.69 17.27 9.88
CA THR A 37 -3.04 17.88 9.76
C THR A 37 -4.12 16.83 10.07
N ALA A 38 -5.24 17.27 10.65
CA ALA A 38 -6.39 16.38 10.92
C ALA A 38 -6.86 15.66 9.64
N THR A 39 -6.79 16.34 8.49
CA THR A 39 -7.13 15.76 7.18
C THR A 39 -6.10 14.74 6.70
N GLY A 40 -4.80 14.96 6.94
CA GLY A 40 -3.75 13.98 6.67
C GLY A 40 -3.90 12.69 7.49
N MET A 41 -4.29 12.80 8.77
CA MET A 41 -4.58 11.62 9.61
C MET A 41 -5.73 10.78 9.07
N ILE A 42 -6.79 11.42 8.59
CA ILE A 42 -7.90 10.73 7.91
C ILE A 42 -7.39 10.00 6.66
N GLY A 43 -6.53 10.65 5.87
CA GLY A 43 -5.89 10.04 4.69
C GLY A 43 -5.07 8.79 5.04
N MET A 44 -4.30 8.80 6.14
CA MET A 44 -3.55 7.63 6.61
C MET A 44 -4.47 6.47 7.01
N ILE A 45 -5.57 6.74 7.70
CA ILE A 45 -6.55 5.71 8.10
C ILE A 45 -7.22 5.11 6.84
N ALA A 46 -7.63 5.97 5.91
CA ALA A 46 -8.23 5.55 4.64
C ALA A 46 -7.27 4.65 3.84
N LEU A 47 -6.00 5.02 3.75
CA LEU A 47 -4.96 4.21 3.12
C LEU A 47 -4.84 2.83 3.77
N GLY A 48 -4.80 2.79 5.11
CA GLY A 48 -4.74 1.52 5.86
C GLY A 48 -5.86 0.57 5.44
N GLY A 49 -7.08 1.08 5.29
CA GLY A 49 -8.23 0.30 4.81
C GLY A 49 -8.04 -0.27 3.39
N ILE A 50 -7.47 0.52 2.48
CA ILE A 50 -7.20 0.09 1.09
C ILE A 50 -6.16 -1.04 1.08
N VAL A 51 -5.08 -0.90 1.85
CA VAL A 51 -4.00 -1.90 1.91
C VAL A 51 -4.47 -3.20 2.56
N ILE A 52 -5.28 -3.10 3.62
CA ILE A 52 -5.91 -4.28 4.25
C ILE A 52 -6.79 -5.00 3.24
N ARG A 53 -7.65 -4.27 2.50
CA ARG A 53 -8.50 -4.86 1.45
C ARG A 53 -7.65 -5.60 0.40
N ASN A 54 -6.60 -4.96 -0.12
CA ASN A 54 -5.74 -5.58 -1.14
C ASN A 54 -5.05 -6.85 -0.61
N SER A 55 -4.63 -6.84 0.65
CA SER A 55 -3.96 -7.96 1.31
C SER A 55 -4.89 -9.14 1.60
N ILE A 56 -6.11 -8.86 2.10
CA ILE A 56 -7.13 -9.89 2.38
C ILE A 56 -7.44 -10.66 1.12
N VAL A 57 -7.76 -9.93 0.05
CA VAL A 57 -8.20 -10.54 -1.19
C VAL A 57 -7.02 -11.42 -1.68
N LEU A 58 -5.76 -10.95 -1.63
CA LEU A 58 -4.60 -11.74 -2.09
C LEU A 58 -4.43 -13.04 -1.30
N LEU A 59 -4.61 -13.00 0.02
CA LEU A 59 -4.55 -14.18 0.88
C LEU A 59 -5.68 -15.16 0.58
N GLU A 60 -6.90 -14.69 0.36
CA GLU A 60 -8.05 -15.54 0.00
C GLU A 60 -7.75 -16.34 -1.27
N PHE A 61 -7.17 -15.71 -2.29
CA PHE A 61 -6.85 -16.39 -3.56
C PHE A 61 -5.72 -17.42 -3.41
N ILE A 62 -4.73 -17.14 -2.55
CA ILE A 62 -3.67 -18.10 -2.22
C ILE A 62 -4.27 -19.31 -1.47
N GLN A 63 -5.17 -19.09 -0.51
CA GLN A 63 -5.85 -20.16 0.23
C GLN A 63 -6.75 -20.99 -0.68
N GLU A 64 -7.51 -20.34 -1.57
CA GLU A 64 -8.37 -21.01 -2.53
C GLU A 64 -7.56 -21.84 -3.54
N SER A 65 -6.41 -21.33 -3.99
CA SER A 65 -5.52 -22.06 -4.89
C SER A 65 -4.87 -23.27 -4.21
N GLN A 66 -4.53 -23.17 -2.91
CA GLN A 66 -4.10 -24.32 -2.12
C GLN A 66 -5.21 -25.35 -1.90
N ALA A 67 -6.45 -24.90 -1.64
CA ALA A 67 -7.59 -25.79 -1.50
C ALA A 67 -7.88 -26.59 -2.78
N ARG A 68 -7.49 -26.06 -3.94
CA ARG A 68 -7.50 -26.76 -5.24
C ARG A 68 -6.32 -27.71 -5.46
N GLY A 69 -5.47 -27.93 -4.46
CA GLY A 69 -4.33 -28.85 -4.52
C GLY A 69 -3.08 -28.30 -5.21
N MET A 70 -3.04 -26.99 -5.52
CA MET A 70 -1.91 -26.37 -6.20
C MET A 70 -0.72 -26.20 -5.23
N PRO A 71 0.52 -26.51 -5.65
CA PRO A 71 1.69 -26.35 -4.80
C PRO A 71 1.89 -24.87 -4.43
N LEU A 72 2.29 -24.62 -3.19
CA LEU A 72 2.30 -23.30 -2.57
C LEU A 72 3.04 -22.24 -3.41
N ARG A 73 4.19 -22.62 -3.94
CA ARG A 73 5.08 -21.76 -4.73
C ARG A 73 4.41 -21.30 -6.03
N GLU A 74 3.67 -22.19 -6.66
CA GLU A 74 2.91 -21.93 -7.88
C GLU A 74 1.66 -21.09 -7.58
N ALA A 75 0.96 -21.41 -6.49
CA ALA A 75 -0.19 -20.65 -6.01
C ALA A 75 0.18 -19.18 -5.76
N ILE A 76 1.30 -18.88 -5.09
CA ILE A 76 1.74 -17.49 -4.83
C ILE A 76 2.04 -16.75 -6.13
N SER A 77 2.78 -17.39 -7.05
CA SER A 77 3.17 -16.79 -8.33
C SER A 77 1.96 -16.41 -9.18
N ILE A 78 1.01 -17.33 -9.33
CA ILE A 78 -0.22 -17.12 -10.09
C ILE A 78 -1.12 -16.09 -9.39
N SER A 79 -1.28 -16.20 -8.07
CA SER A 79 -2.08 -15.26 -7.29
C SER A 79 -1.56 -13.83 -7.40
N GLY A 80 -0.23 -13.65 -7.35
CA GLY A 80 0.41 -12.34 -7.50
C GLY A 80 0.20 -11.76 -8.90
N ALA A 81 0.40 -12.56 -9.95
CA ALA A 81 0.26 -12.12 -11.33
C ALA A 81 -1.20 -11.72 -11.68
N VAL A 82 -2.18 -12.52 -11.25
CA VAL A 82 -3.60 -12.26 -11.53
C VAL A 82 -4.10 -11.00 -10.82
N ARG A 83 -3.58 -10.71 -9.62
CA ARG A 83 -4.04 -9.59 -8.78
C ARG A 83 -3.33 -8.28 -9.04
N PHE A 84 -2.16 -8.33 -9.69
CA PHE A 84 -1.43 -7.13 -10.06
C PHE A 84 -2.29 -6.14 -10.85
N ARG A 85 -3.04 -6.63 -11.86
CA ARG A 85 -3.91 -5.78 -12.69
C ARG A 85 -5.02 -5.10 -11.87
N PRO A 86 -5.86 -5.82 -11.09
CA PRO A 86 -6.83 -5.19 -10.20
C PRO A 86 -6.24 -4.16 -9.24
N ILE A 87 -5.13 -4.49 -8.57
CA ILE A 87 -4.50 -3.62 -7.57
C ILE A 87 -3.97 -2.33 -8.23
N MET A 88 -3.32 -2.45 -9.39
CA MET A 88 -2.85 -1.30 -10.18
C MET A 88 -4.00 -0.40 -10.63
N LEU A 89 -5.12 -0.99 -11.11
CA LEU A 89 -6.29 -0.22 -11.53
C LEU A 89 -6.88 0.57 -10.37
N THR A 90 -7.01 -0.04 -9.18
CA THR A 90 -7.46 0.69 -7.98
C THR A 90 -6.50 1.82 -7.63
N ALA A 91 -5.18 1.56 -7.63
CA ALA A 91 -4.19 2.57 -7.29
C ALA A 91 -4.26 3.77 -8.24
N ILE A 92 -4.26 3.52 -9.55
CA ILE A 92 -4.36 4.57 -10.57
C ILE A 92 -5.66 5.36 -10.41
N THR A 93 -6.79 4.67 -10.19
CA THR A 93 -8.10 5.32 -10.00
C THR A 93 -8.10 6.25 -8.77
N THR A 94 -7.53 5.80 -7.65
CA THR A 94 -7.43 6.64 -6.43
C THR A 94 -6.47 7.81 -6.63
N LEU A 95 -5.34 7.61 -7.32
CA LEU A 95 -4.41 8.69 -7.65
C LEU A 95 -5.08 9.77 -8.50
N MET A 96 -5.82 9.37 -9.53
CA MET A 96 -6.57 10.29 -10.38
C MET A 96 -7.67 11.03 -9.61
N GLY A 97 -8.37 10.34 -8.71
CA GLY A 97 -9.41 10.95 -7.87
C GLY A 97 -8.87 11.88 -6.77
N ALA A 98 -7.68 11.60 -6.25
CA ALA A 98 -7.02 12.44 -5.25
C ALA A 98 -6.32 13.67 -5.84
N TRP A 99 -5.97 13.63 -7.13
CA TRP A 99 -5.32 14.73 -7.83
C TRP A 99 -6.03 16.10 -7.71
N PRO A 100 -7.34 16.26 -7.97
CA PRO A 100 -7.98 17.56 -7.82
C PRO A 100 -8.00 18.06 -6.37
N ILE A 101 -8.01 17.15 -5.39
CA ILE A 101 -8.06 17.47 -3.95
C ILE A 101 -6.75 18.12 -3.49
N THR A 102 -5.63 17.91 -4.21
CA THR A 102 -4.36 18.56 -3.86
C THR A 102 -4.39 20.08 -4.08
N LEU A 103 -5.33 20.58 -4.89
CA LEU A 103 -5.50 22.01 -5.15
C LEU A 103 -6.16 22.74 -3.97
N ASP A 104 -6.86 22.02 -3.08
CA ASP A 104 -7.55 22.60 -1.94
C ASP A 104 -6.62 22.71 -0.71
N PRO A 105 -6.40 23.91 -0.14
CA PRO A 105 -5.51 24.09 1.01
C PRO A 105 -5.90 23.26 2.24
N ILE A 106 -7.21 23.06 2.46
CA ILE A 106 -7.75 22.35 3.64
C ILE A 106 -7.56 20.83 3.52
N PHE A 107 -7.79 20.27 2.33
CA PHE A 107 -7.78 18.82 2.10
C PHE A 107 -6.49 18.32 1.43
N SER A 108 -5.57 19.22 1.07
CA SER A 108 -4.28 18.91 0.48
C SER A 108 -3.53 17.80 1.24
N GLY A 109 -3.53 17.85 2.58
CA GLY A 109 -2.90 16.83 3.43
C GLY A 109 -3.49 15.43 3.26
N LEU A 110 -4.80 15.31 3.08
CA LEU A 110 -5.47 14.03 2.80
C LEU A 110 -5.06 13.49 1.43
N ALA A 111 -5.06 14.36 0.41
CA ALA A 111 -4.75 14.00 -0.96
C ALA A 111 -3.32 13.49 -1.10
N TRP A 112 -2.34 14.21 -0.53
CA TRP A 112 -0.95 13.79 -0.56
C TRP A 112 -0.70 12.50 0.24
N ALA A 113 -1.35 12.33 1.39
CA ALA A 113 -1.28 11.10 2.17
C ALA A 113 -1.75 9.88 1.36
N LEU A 114 -2.85 10.03 0.62
CA LEU A 114 -3.35 8.97 -0.25
C LEU A 114 -2.42 8.74 -1.44
N ILE A 115 -1.96 9.79 -2.11
CA ILE A 115 -1.13 9.68 -3.31
C ILE A 115 0.18 8.97 -3.01
N PHE A 116 0.95 9.47 -2.05
CA PHE A 116 2.24 8.88 -1.68
C PHE A 116 2.08 7.56 -0.95
N GLY A 117 1.12 7.49 -0.04
CA GLY A 117 0.81 6.28 0.70
C GLY A 117 0.46 5.12 -0.22
N LEU A 118 -0.41 5.34 -1.22
CA LEU A 118 -0.77 4.30 -2.18
C LEU A 118 0.40 3.99 -3.10
N ALA A 119 1.08 4.97 -3.67
CA ALA A 119 2.18 4.72 -4.58
C ALA A 119 3.26 3.85 -3.92
N ALA A 120 3.70 4.23 -2.71
CA ALA A 120 4.69 3.48 -1.94
C ALA A 120 4.14 2.13 -1.49
N SER A 121 2.96 2.09 -0.86
CA SER A 121 2.41 0.85 -0.31
C SER A 121 2.09 -0.16 -1.39
N THR A 122 1.64 0.25 -2.57
CA THR A 122 1.32 -0.68 -3.65
C THR A 122 2.58 -1.35 -4.19
N LEU A 123 3.67 -0.59 -4.32
CA LEU A 123 4.99 -1.11 -4.71
C LEU A 123 5.54 -2.07 -3.65
N PHE A 124 5.49 -1.68 -2.37
CA PHE A 124 5.93 -2.52 -1.27
C PHE A 124 5.07 -3.78 -1.11
N THR A 125 3.76 -3.68 -1.20
CA THR A 125 2.84 -4.84 -1.05
C THR A 125 3.12 -5.89 -2.11
N MET A 126 3.39 -5.46 -3.35
CA MET A 126 3.70 -6.36 -4.46
C MET A 126 5.04 -7.09 -4.30
N ILE A 127 6.03 -6.51 -3.62
CA ILE A 127 7.34 -7.13 -3.40
C ILE A 127 7.40 -7.89 -2.07
N VAL A 128 6.89 -7.27 -1.00
CA VAL A 128 6.99 -7.75 0.38
C VAL A 128 6.06 -8.92 0.64
N ILE A 129 4.83 -8.94 0.10
CA ILE A 129 3.92 -10.08 0.35
C ILE A 129 4.46 -11.39 -0.26
N PRO A 130 4.90 -11.45 -1.54
CA PRO A 130 5.53 -12.65 -2.07
C PRO A 130 6.79 -13.05 -1.28
N ALA A 131 7.64 -12.08 -0.92
CA ALA A 131 8.88 -12.34 -0.19
C ALA A 131 8.63 -12.92 1.21
N ILE A 132 7.71 -12.34 1.99
CA ILE A 132 7.35 -12.86 3.33
C ILE A 132 6.77 -14.26 3.21
N TYR A 133 5.93 -14.51 2.20
CA TYR A 133 5.28 -15.80 2.04
C TYR A 133 6.28 -16.89 1.62
N LEU A 134 7.26 -16.57 0.77
CA LEU A 134 8.38 -17.46 0.45
C LEU A 134 9.21 -17.78 1.70
N LEU A 135 9.56 -16.79 2.53
CA LEU A 135 10.32 -16.99 3.76
C LEU A 135 9.58 -17.84 4.80
N ILE A 136 8.25 -17.69 4.90
CA ILE A 136 7.42 -18.51 5.78
C ILE A 136 7.28 -19.94 5.23
N SER A 137 7.25 -20.10 3.91
CA SER A 137 7.16 -21.41 3.27
C SER A 137 8.45 -22.21 3.32
N ASP A 138 9.61 -21.55 3.14
CA ASP A 138 10.92 -22.21 3.27
C ASP A 138 11.09 -22.81 4.66
N LYS A 139 10.61 -22.15 5.71
CA LYS A 139 10.60 -22.70 7.07
C LYS A 139 9.73 -23.94 7.25
N LYS A 140 8.77 -24.20 6.35
CA LYS A 140 7.92 -25.41 6.39
C LYS A 140 8.53 -26.59 5.65
N GLU A 141 9.39 -26.36 4.65
CA GLU A 141 10.10 -27.45 3.95
C GLU A 141 11.31 -27.98 4.74
N VAL A 142 11.90 -27.20 5.64
CA VAL A 142 13.02 -27.65 6.49
C VAL A 142 12.58 -28.50 7.70
N VAL A 143 11.27 -28.61 7.95
CA VAL A 143 10.72 -29.33 9.14
C VAL A 143 9.98 -30.63 8.75
N LYS A 144 10.19 -31.15 7.53
CA LYS A 144 9.65 -32.45 7.12
C LYS A 144 10.75 -33.47 6.86
#